data_AF-A0AAN9JUZ5-F1
#
_entry.id   AF-A0AAN9JUZ5-F1
#
_cell.length_a   1.000
_cell.length_b   1.000
_cell.length_c   1.000
_cell.angle_alpha   90.00
_cell.angle_beta   90.00
_cell.angle_gamma   90.00
#
_symmetry.space_group_name_H-M   'P 1'
#
loop_
_entity.id
_entity.type
_entity.pdbx_description
1 polymer ?
#
loop_
_entity_poly.entity_id
_entity_poly.type
_entity_poly.pdbx_seq_one_letter_code
_entity_poly.pdbx_strand_id
1 'polypeptide(L)'
;MMQTTKVWMWQSRMTKEERMQDRQNWHVKGHKIARSYKLTCHFDYSAPLFLNSVFPLLDEMLESFDFGGSGFVSYGGTISNQIKRLGASCDWSREHFTLDEQLSQAVVEAFVRLHEKDLIYRVLQAAMPDSLVRVMFKFTWRPLFRKSLEAMLFSSDSCFYMPSLYSYIVNWSPSLQTAVSDLEVEYSEESGYLYYIKYRVAGRSDYLTVATTRPETLFGDVALAVHPKDERYSMYIGKMAIVPQTFGRHVPIISDKHVDREFGTGILKISPGHDHNDYLLARKLGLPILNVMNKDGTLNTVAGLYSGLDRFEARKKLWAELEETGLAVKKEPHNLRVPRSQHGGEVIEPLVSKQWFVRMDTLAEKALQAVEKGEN
;
A
#
# COMPACT_ATOMS: atom_id res chain seq x y z
N MET A 1 -38.04 12.23 -19.52
CA MET A 1 -38.75 10.95 -19.30
C MET A 1 -39.31 10.29 -20.58
N MET A 2 -38.85 10.64 -21.80
CA MET A 2 -39.48 10.11 -23.04
C MET A 2 -38.48 9.62 -24.12
N GLN A 3 -37.19 9.47 -23.81
CA GLN A 3 -36.19 8.91 -24.73
C GLN A 3 -35.48 7.64 -24.24
N THR A 4 -35.52 7.33 -22.94
CA THR A 4 -34.97 6.09 -22.37
C THR A 4 -35.80 4.84 -22.73
N THR A 5 -37.08 5.01 -23.06
CA THR A 5 -37.98 3.90 -23.40
C THR A 5 -37.75 3.31 -24.80
N LYS A 6 -37.06 4.01 -25.71
CA LYS A 6 -36.81 3.50 -27.09
C LYS A 6 -35.57 2.61 -27.20
N VAL A 7 -34.61 2.72 -26.29
CA VAL A 7 -33.39 1.87 -26.30
C VAL A 7 -33.71 0.44 -25.85
N TRP A 8 -34.61 0.29 -24.87
CA TRP A 8 -35.07 -1.01 -24.36
C TRP A 8 -35.95 -1.80 -25.36
N MET A 9 -36.74 -1.12 -26.20
CA MET A 9 -37.53 -1.78 -27.25
C MET A 9 -36.71 -2.22 -28.47
N TRP A 10 -35.52 -1.65 -28.68
CA TRP A 10 -34.68 -2.00 -29.83
C TRP A 10 -33.85 -3.27 -29.58
N GLN A 11 -33.33 -3.46 -28.36
CA GLN A 11 -32.52 -4.63 -27.99
C GLN A 11 -33.32 -5.93 -27.81
N SER A 12 -34.63 -5.83 -27.59
CA SER A 12 -35.52 -6.99 -27.39
C SER A 12 -35.90 -7.72 -28.69
N ARG A 13 -35.54 -7.18 -29.87
CA ARG A 13 -35.80 -7.81 -31.19
C ARG A 13 -34.55 -8.40 -31.87
N MET A 14 -33.39 -8.30 -31.24
CA MET A 14 -32.12 -8.75 -31.84
C MET A 14 -31.79 -10.21 -31.52
N THR A 15 -31.34 -10.93 -32.54
CA THR A 15 -30.83 -12.30 -32.38
C THR A 15 -29.50 -12.29 -31.60
N LYS A 16 -29.07 -13.47 -31.18
CA LYS A 16 -27.88 -13.61 -30.32
C LYS A 16 -26.60 -13.28 -31.09
N GLU A 17 -26.54 -13.57 -32.40
CA GLU A 17 -25.44 -13.16 -33.28
C GLU A 17 -25.37 -11.64 -33.47
N GLU A 18 -26.50 -10.95 -33.67
CA GLU A 18 -26.54 -9.50 -33.87
C GLU A 18 -26.01 -8.73 -32.64
N ARG A 19 -26.27 -9.24 -31.43
CA ARG A 19 -25.74 -8.67 -30.17
C ARG A 19 -24.24 -8.85 -29.99
N MET A 20 -23.65 -9.90 -30.55
CA MET A 20 -22.20 -10.10 -30.49
C MET A 20 -21.47 -9.19 -31.48
N GLN A 21 -22.05 -8.98 -32.67
CA GLN A 21 -21.50 -8.07 -33.68
C GLN A 21 -21.53 -6.60 -33.22
N ASP A 22 -22.58 -6.19 -32.50
CA ASP A 22 -22.69 -4.83 -31.94
C ASP A 22 -21.67 -4.56 -30.81
N ARG A 23 -21.32 -5.59 -30.02
CA ARG A 23 -20.24 -5.50 -29.00
C ARG A 23 -18.86 -5.32 -29.62
N GLN A 24 -18.58 -5.96 -30.75
CA GLN A 24 -17.29 -5.80 -31.45
C GLN A 24 -17.13 -4.40 -32.06
N ASN A 25 -18.23 -3.73 -32.42
CA ASN A 25 -18.21 -2.36 -32.97
C ASN A 25 -18.19 -1.25 -31.91
N TRP A 26 -18.20 -1.60 -30.61
CA TRP A 26 -18.33 -0.63 -29.52
C TRP A 26 -17.07 0.24 -29.33
N HIS A 27 -15.89 -0.27 -29.68
CA HIS A 27 -14.63 0.48 -29.65
C HIS A 27 -14.63 1.70 -30.60
N VAL A 28 -15.42 1.69 -31.67
CA VAL A 28 -15.48 2.81 -32.64
C VAL A 28 -16.54 3.87 -32.26
N LYS A 29 -17.56 3.49 -31.48
CA LYS A 29 -18.60 4.43 -31.00
C LYS A 29 -18.27 5.11 -29.68
N GLY A 30 -17.43 4.51 -28.82
CA GLY A 30 -17.01 5.09 -27.54
C GLY A 30 -16.35 6.48 -27.67
N HIS A 31 -15.59 6.71 -28.75
CA HIS A 31 -14.95 8.00 -29.02
C HIS A 31 -15.91 9.13 -29.42
N LYS A 32 -17.15 8.84 -29.86
CA LYS A 32 -18.15 9.87 -30.20
C LYS A 32 -19.07 10.22 -29.04
N ILE A 33 -19.24 9.35 -28.06
CA ILE A 33 -20.12 9.59 -26.89
C ILE A 33 -19.43 10.44 -25.82
N ALA A 34 -18.09 10.38 -25.73
CA ALA A 34 -17.31 11.22 -24.81
C ALA A 34 -17.28 12.72 -25.17
N ARG A 35 -17.76 13.13 -26.36
CA ARG A 35 -17.77 14.55 -26.79
C ARG A 35 -19.12 15.27 -26.62
N SER A 36 -20.19 14.59 -26.22
CA SER A 36 -21.54 15.19 -26.18
C SER A 36 -22.07 15.60 -24.81
N TYR A 37 -21.37 15.30 -23.71
CA TYR A 37 -21.79 15.74 -22.37
C TYR A 37 -21.08 17.04 -21.97
N LYS A 38 -21.38 18.11 -22.71
CA LYS A 38 -21.19 19.48 -22.24
C LYS A 38 -22.52 19.92 -21.62
N LEU A 39 -22.84 19.39 -20.43
CA LEU A 39 -23.99 19.87 -19.68
C LEU A 39 -23.60 21.18 -19.01
N THR A 40 -24.25 22.24 -19.49
CA THR A 40 -24.27 23.60 -18.97
C THR A 40 -24.62 23.58 -17.49
N CYS A 41 -23.60 23.80 -16.67
CA CYS A 41 -23.72 24.20 -15.29
C CYS A 41 -23.54 25.72 -15.22
N HIS A 42 -24.55 26.43 -14.72
CA HIS A 42 -24.34 27.76 -14.17
C HIS A 42 -23.67 27.59 -12.81
N PHE A 43 -22.35 27.41 -12.82
CA PHE A 43 -21.51 27.66 -11.64
C PHE A 43 -21.18 29.15 -11.61
N ASP A 44 -21.22 29.74 -10.42
CA ASP A 44 -20.61 31.05 -10.21
C ASP A 44 -19.08 30.86 -10.26
N TYR A 45 -18.49 31.27 -11.39
CA TYR A 45 -17.09 31.03 -11.72
C TYR A 45 -16.20 32.08 -11.06
N SER A 46 -15.76 31.81 -9.84
CA SER A 46 -14.72 32.60 -9.19
C SER A 46 -13.60 31.74 -8.57
N ALA A 47 -13.07 30.75 -9.31
CA ALA A 47 -11.72 30.18 -9.08
C ALA A 47 -11.28 29.22 -10.23
N PRO A 48 -10.67 29.72 -11.32
CA PRO A 48 -10.33 28.91 -12.50
C PRO A 48 -9.15 27.92 -12.32
N LEU A 49 -8.41 27.99 -11.21
CA LEU A 49 -7.19 27.18 -11.00
C LEU A 49 -7.44 25.83 -10.32
N PHE A 50 -8.60 25.63 -9.67
CA PHE A 50 -8.92 24.45 -8.84
C PHE A 50 -9.45 23.26 -9.66
N LEU A 51 -10.21 23.53 -10.71
CA LEU A 51 -10.86 22.50 -11.53
C LEU A 51 -9.85 21.66 -12.35
N ASN A 52 -8.72 22.24 -12.74
CA ASN A 52 -7.75 21.56 -13.61
C ASN A 52 -6.84 20.55 -12.88
N SER A 53 -6.73 20.60 -11.55
CA SER A 53 -5.88 19.67 -10.78
C SER A 53 -6.65 18.51 -10.13
N VAL A 54 -7.94 18.71 -9.81
CA VAL A 54 -8.75 17.71 -9.08
C VAL A 54 -9.56 16.81 -10.01
N PHE A 55 -10.05 17.32 -11.14
CA PHE A 55 -10.86 16.53 -12.08
C PHE A 55 -10.13 15.31 -12.67
N PRO A 56 -8.88 15.42 -13.16
CA PRO A 56 -8.15 14.27 -13.68
C PRO A 56 -7.88 13.19 -12.61
N LEU A 57 -7.81 13.58 -11.32
CA LEU A 57 -7.58 12.67 -10.19
C LEU A 57 -8.87 11.98 -9.71
N LEU A 58 -10.01 12.65 -9.84
CA LEU A 58 -11.34 12.05 -9.65
C LEU A 58 -11.65 11.04 -10.76
N ASP A 59 -11.28 11.34 -12.00
CA ASP A 59 -11.42 10.40 -13.12
C ASP A 59 -10.54 9.16 -12.90
N GLU A 60 -9.30 9.29 -12.40
CA GLU A 60 -8.43 8.15 -12.06
C GLU A 60 -9.01 7.27 -10.92
N MET A 61 -9.69 7.88 -9.93
CA MET A 61 -10.43 7.13 -8.92
C MET A 61 -11.64 6.41 -9.52
N LEU A 62 -12.42 7.07 -10.36
CA LEU A 62 -13.65 6.52 -10.94
C LEU A 62 -13.40 5.46 -12.02
N GLU A 63 -12.35 5.60 -12.84
CA GLU A 63 -11.97 4.62 -13.87
C GLU A 63 -11.49 3.28 -13.29
N SER A 64 -11.02 3.27 -12.03
CA SER A 64 -10.60 2.04 -11.33
C SER A 64 -11.77 1.18 -10.80
N PHE A 65 -13.00 1.68 -10.87
CA PHE A 65 -14.22 1.05 -10.35
C PHE A 65 -15.18 0.65 -11.49
N ASP A 66 -14.78 -0.26 -12.37
CA ASP A 66 -15.72 -0.90 -13.31
C ASP A 66 -16.49 -2.02 -12.59
N PHE A 67 -17.49 -1.62 -11.79
CA PHE A 67 -18.37 -2.58 -11.12
C PHE A 67 -19.32 -3.21 -12.13
N GLY A 68 -19.21 -4.52 -12.32
CA GLY A 68 -20.26 -5.36 -12.92
C GLY A 68 -21.55 -5.33 -12.09
N GLY A 69 -22.35 -4.28 -12.23
CA GLY A 69 -23.50 -3.97 -11.37
C GLY A 69 -24.68 -4.94 -11.42
N SER A 70 -24.68 -5.95 -12.30
CA SER A 70 -25.83 -6.86 -12.45
C SER A 70 -26.00 -7.84 -11.28
N GLY A 71 -24.92 -8.20 -10.58
CA GLY A 71 -24.97 -9.13 -9.43
C GLY A 71 -25.56 -8.48 -8.18
N PHE A 72 -25.04 -7.31 -7.78
CA PHE A 72 -25.39 -6.64 -6.52
C PHE A 72 -26.86 -6.20 -6.43
N VAL A 73 -27.43 -5.71 -7.53
CA VAL A 73 -28.84 -5.27 -7.57
C VAL A 73 -29.80 -6.44 -7.29
N SER A 74 -29.44 -7.66 -7.67
CA SER A 74 -30.27 -8.86 -7.46
C SER A 74 -30.32 -9.33 -6.01
N TYR A 75 -29.21 -9.17 -5.26
CA TYR A 75 -29.15 -9.54 -3.85
C TYR A 75 -29.86 -8.52 -2.96
N GLY A 76 -29.77 -7.22 -3.27
CA GLY A 76 -30.44 -6.15 -2.53
C GLY A 76 -31.96 -6.36 -2.43
N GLY A 77 -32.62 -6.67 -3.55
CA GLY A 77 -34.06 -6.94 -3.55
C GLY A 77 -34.47 -8.16 -2.73
N THR A 78 -33.58 -9.15 -2.56
CA THR A 78 -33.84 -10.34 -1.74
C THR A 78 -33.81 -9.98 -0.25
N ILE A 79 -32.81 -9.20 0.16
CA ILE A 79 -32.64 -8.75 1.56
C ILE A 79 -33.85 -7.92 1.99
N SER A 80 -34.26 -6.93 1.21
CA SER A 80 -35.39 -6.07 1.57
C SER A 80 -36.70 -6.85 1.68
N ASN A 81 -36.90 -7.86 0.82
CA ASN A 81 -38.06 -8.75 0.91
C ASN A 81 -38.04 -9.64 2.15
N GLN A 82 -36.87 -10.13 2.56
CA GLN A 82 -36.72 -10.92 3.79
C GLN A 82 -37.04 -10.07 5.03
N ILE A 83 -36.49 -8.86 5.11
CA ILE A 83 -36.73 -7.95 6.25
C ILE A 83 -38.21 -7.53 6.32
N LYS A 84 -38.86 -7.27 5.17
CA LYS A 84 -40.33 -7.04 5.11
C LYS A 84 -41.12 -8.24 5.63
N ARG A 85 -40.73 -9.46 5.28
CA ARG A 85 -41.38 -10.70 5.76
C ARG A 85 -41.19 -10.93 7.26
N LEU A 86 -40.09 -10.44 7.83
CA LEU A 86 -39.88 -10.44 9.29
C LEU A 86 -40.76 -9.41 10.02
N GLY A 87 -41.53 -8.59 9.29
CA GLY A 87 -42.46 -7.62 9.87
C GLY A 87 -41.82 -6.30 10.25
N ALA A 88 -40.64 -5.96 9.71
CA ALA A 88 -39.99 -4.69 9.99
C ALA A 88 -40.80 -3.52 9.40
N SER A 89 -41.11 -2.53 10.24
CA SER A 89 -41.85 -1.31 9.89
C SER A 89 -40.94 -0.15 9.46
N CYS A 90 -39.85 -0.46 8.76
CA CYS A 90 -38.93 0.56 8.23
C CYS A 90 -39.61 1.44 7.19
N ASP A 91 -39.11 2.66 7.01
CA ASP A 91 -39.58 3.55 5.94
C ASP A 91 -38.97 3.16 4.59
N TRP A 92 -39.61 2.22 3.92
CA TRP A 92 -39.20 1.69 2.61
C TRP A 92 -39.22 2.73 1.48
N SER A 93 -39.85 3.90 1.67
CA SER A 93 -39.86 4.96 0.66
C SER A 93 -38.53 5.73 0.60
N ARG A 94 -37.72 5.63 1.66
CA ARG A 94 -36.38 6.23 1.80
C ARG A 94 -35.27 5.17 1.81
N GLU A 95 -35.52 4.03 1.17
CA GLU A 95 -34.50 3.02 0.95
C GLU A 95 -33.43 3.58 -0.01
N HIS A 96 -32.17 3.54 0.43
CA HIS A 96 -31.02 3.97 -0.36
C HIS A 96 -29.95 2.88 -0.34
N PHE A 97 -29.23 2.77 -1.45
CA PHE A 97 -28.05 1.93 -1.58
C PHE A 97 -26.80 2.79 -1.67
N THR A 98 -25.68 2.33 -1.12
CA THR A 98 -24.45 3.14 -1.02
C THR A 98 -23.89 3.58 -2.38
N LEU A 99 -24.20 2.84 -3.45
CA LEU A 99 -23.84 3.21 -4.83
C LEU A 99 -24.90 4.07 -5.55
N ASP A 100 -25.95 4.51 -4.86
CA ASP A 100 -26.90 5.47 -5.41
C ASP A 100 -26.21 6.82 -5.66
N GLU A 101 -26.66 7.54 -6.69
CA GLU A 101 -26.05 8.79 -7.13
C GLU A 101 -25.98 9.83 -5.99
N GLN A 102 -27.06 9.96 -5.21
CA GLN A 102 -27.12 10.92 -4.10
C GLN A 102 -26.10 10.60 -2.99
N LEU A 103 -25.93 9.33 -2.63
CA LEU A 103 -24.96 8.94 -1.61
C LEU A 103 -23.52 9.02 -2.13
N SER A 104 -23.31 8.70 -3.41
CA SER A 104 -22.01 8.90 -4.07
C SER A 104 -21.59 10.38 -4.06
N GLN A 105 -22.53 11.30 -4.33
CA GLN A 105 -22.30 12.74 -4.23
C GLN A 105 -21.94 13.17 -2.80
N ALA A 106 -22.63 12.64 -1.79
CA ALA A 106 -22.33 12.94 -0.39
C ALA A 106 -20.91 12.48 0.02
N VAL A 107 -20.44 11.33 -0.48
CA VAL A 107 -19.07 10.85 -0.24
C VAL A 107 -18.04 11.79 -0.88
N VAL A 108 -18.27 12.23 -2.12
CA VAL A 108 -17.38 13.18 -2.80
C VAL A 108 -17.33 14.51 -2.04
N GLU A 109 -18.48 15.03 -1.61
CA GLU A 109 -18.54 16.26 -0.80
C GLU A 109 -17.78 16.10 0.52
N ALA A 110 -17.96 14.98 1.23
CA ALA A 110 -17.24 14.69 2.46
C ALA A 110 -15.73 14.63 2.24
N PHE A 111 -15.29 13.96 1.17
CA PHE A 111 -13.87 13.90 0.80
C PHE A 111 -13.29 15.28 0.55
N VAL A 112 -13.94 16.11 -0.28
CA VAL A 112 -13.48 17.47 -0.59
C VAL A 112 -13.38 18.31 0.68
N ARG A 113 -14.40 18.28 1.54
CA ARG A 113 -14.39 19.05 2.80
C ARG A 113 -13.29 18.62 3.76
N LEU A 114 -13.02 17.32 3.86
CA LEU A 114 -11.94 16.82 4.72
C LEU A 114 -10.57 17.16 4.13
N HIS A 115 -10.43 17.13 2.81
CA HIS A 115 -9.21 17.56 2.12
C HIS A 115 -8.96 19.06 2.29
N GLU A 116 -9.97 19.92 2.13
CA GLU A 116 -9.88 21.37 2.36
C GLU A 116 -9.51 21.74 3.81
N LYS A 117 -9.79 20.84 4.76
CA LYS A 117 -9.43 20.98 6.18
C LYS A 117 -8.06 20.38 6.52
N ASP A 118 -7.27 19.97 5.52
CA ASP A 118 -5.97 19.29 5.67
C ASP A 118 -6.05 17.96 6.46
N LEU A 119 -7.25 17.36 6.55
CA LEU A 119 -7.47 16.09 7.24
C LEU A 119 -7.25 14.89 6.33
N ILE A 120 -7.49 15.03 5.02
CA ILE A 120 -7.13 14.02 4.03
C ILE A 120 -5.81 14.41 3.39
N TYR A 121 -4.88 13.46 3.33
CA TYR A 121 -3.60 13.66 2.67
C TYR A 121 -3.22 12.41 1.88
N ARG A 122 -2.61 12.62 0.72
CA ARG A 122 -1.85 11.59 0.01
C ARG A 122 -0.41 11.74 0.45
N VAL A 123 0.26 10.64 0.79
CA VAL A 123 1.56 10.72 1.47
C VAL A 123 2.56 11.54 0.65
N LEU A 124 2.77 12.76 1.14
CA LEU A 124 3.72 13.76 0.70
C LEU A 124 4.03 14.62 1.93
N GLN A 125 4.79 14.08 2.89
CA GLN A 125 5.48 14.95 3.86
C GLN A 125 6.64 14.24 4.56
N ALA A 126 7.84 14.54 4.07
CA ALA A 126 8.91 14.92 5.00
C ALA A 126 8.43 16.13 5.78
N ALA A 127 8.50 16.06 7.10
CA ALA A 127 8.55 17.24 7.94
C ALA A 127 9.81 18.05 7.56
N MET A 128 9.73 18.91 6.55
CA MET A 128 10.62 20.05 6.46
C MET A 128 9.91 21.22 7.16
N PRO A 129 10.56 21.90 8.13
CA PRO A 129 9.99 23.13 8.67
C PRO A 129 9.77 24.13 7.53
N ASP A 130 8.64 24.83 7.54
CA ASP A 130 8.23 25.83 6.51
C ASP A 130 9.34 26.84 6.18
N SER A 131 10.28 27.07 7.10
CA SER A 131 11.47 27.91 6.91
C SER A 131 12.40 27.39 5.80
N LEU A 132 12.63 26.09 5.70
CA LEU A 132 13.52 25.49 4.69
C LEU A 132 12.86 25.39 3.32
N VAL A 133 11.55 25.10 3.28
CA VAL A 133 10.77 25.10 2.03
C VAL A 133 10.75 26.52 1.44
N ARG A 134 10.57 27.56 2.26
CA ARG A 134 10.62 28.96 1.82
C ARG A 134 12.01 29.40 1.37
N VAL A 135 13.09 28.87 1.97
CA VAL A 135 14.47 29.16 1.52
C VAL A 135 14.77 28.49 0.18
N MET A 136 14.37 27.23 0.00
CA MET A 136 14.50 26.51 -1.26
C MET A 136 13.69 27.18 -2.39
N PHE A 137 12.45 27.59 -2.11
CA PHE A 137 11.63 28.31 -3.09
C PHE A 137 12.10 29.75 -3.35
N LYS A 138 12.79 30.42 -2.41
CA LYS A 138 13.39 31.74 -2.66
C LYS A 138 14.57 31.69 -3.63
N PHE A 139 15.28 30.56 -3.72
CA PHE A 139 16.46 30.43 -4.60
C PHE A 139 16.16 29.80 -5.97
N THR A 140 15.04 29.09 -6.14
CA THR A 140 14.67 28.43 -7.41
C THR A 140 14.05 29.34 -8.47
N TRP A 141 13.83 30.63 -8.18
CA TRP A 141 13.26 31.59 -9.13
C TRP A 141 14.29 32.35 -9.99
N ARG A 142 15.59 32.04 -9.86
CA ARG A 142 16.60 32.52 -10.83
C ARG A 142 16.72 31.52 -11.99
N PRO A 143 16.45 31.91 -13.24
CA PRO A 143 16.49 31.01 -14.42
C PRO A 143 17.82 30.27 -14.60
N LEU A 144 18.92 30.87 -14.10
CA LEU A 144 20.27 30.31 -14.17
C LEU A 144 20.50 29.12 -13.21
N PHE A 145 19.75 29.01 -12.10
CA PHE A 145 19.94 27.91 -11.14
C PHE A 145 19.09 26.67 -11.44
N ARG A 146 17.99 26.82 -12.18
CA ARG A 146 17.11 25.71 -12.54
C ARG A 146 17.83 24.66 -13.39
N LYS A 147 18.61 25.09 -14.37
CA LYS A 147 19.41 24.18 -15.21
C LYS A 147 20.50 23.46 -14.43
N SER A 148 21.13 24.10 -13.45
CA SER A 148 22.17 23.46 -12.63
C SER A 148 21.59 22.50 -11.59
N LEU A 149 20.42 22.80 -11.01
CA LEU A 149 19.76 21.89 -10.05
C LEU A 149 19.14 20.67 -10.76
N GLU A 150 18.50 20.87 -11.92
CA GLU A 150 18.03 19.77 -12.78
C GLU A 150 19.22 18.95 -13.30
N ALA A 151 20.34 19.57 -13.69
CA ALA A 151 21.54 18.82 -14.08
C ALA A 151 22.23 18.09 -12.91
N MET A 152 22.14 18.60 -11.67
CA MET A 152 22.72 17.94 -10.49
C MET A 152 21.85 16.80 -9.96
N LEU A 153 20.52 16.90 -10.11
CA LEU A 153 19.56 15.85 -9.74
C LEU A 153 19.42 14.78 -10.84
N PHE A 154 19.78 15.08 -12.08
CA PHE A 154 19.63 14.18 -13.24
C PHE A 154 20.92 13.95 -14.04
N SER A 155 22.11 14.25 -13.50
CA SER A 155 23.35 13.79 -14.12
C SER A 155 23.44 12.27 -14.01
N SER A 156 23.35 11.62 -15.16
CA SER A 156 23.64 10.21 -15.40
C SER A 156 24.97 9.80 -14.76
N ASP A 157 24.96 8.63 -14.11
CA ASP A 157 26.09 7.81 -13.63
C ASP A 157 26.24 7.61 -12.11
N SER A 158 25.25 8.04 -11.31
CA SER A 158 25.09 7.49 -9.96
C SER A 158 23.60 7.32 -9.64
N CYS A 159 23.14 6.07 -9.71
CA CYS A 159 21.79 5.64 -9.38
C CYS A 159 21.55 5.75 -7.86
N PHE A 160 21.35 6.97 -7.36
CA PHE A 160 20.73 7.20 -6.05
C PHE A 160 19.23 7.38 -6.26
N TYR A 161 18.53 6.25 -6.26
CA TYR A 161 17.08 6.21 -6.14
C TYR A 161 16.70 6.85 -4.78
N MET A 162 16.04 8.02 -4.77
CA MET A 162 15.34 8.56 -3.59
C MET A 162 13.81 8.52 -3.78
N PRO A 163 13.11 7.37 -3.68
CA PRO A 163 11.65 7.32 -3.72
C PRO A 163 11.00 7.49 -2.34
N SER A 164 11.78 7.54 -1.27
CA SER A 164 11.33 7.22 0.10
C SER A 164 10.57 8.31 0.86
N LEU A 165 10.30 9.47 0.24
CA LEU A 165 9.64 10.59 0.92
C LEU A 165 8.11 10.59 0.81
N TYR A 166 7.54 9.75 -0.07
CA TYR A 166 6.14 9.89 -0.54
C TYR A 166 5.32 8.61 -0.49
N SER A 167 5.73 7.65 0.31
CA SER A 167 5.05 6.36 0.43
C SER A 167 4.83 6.02 1.90
N TYR A 168 3.88 5.15 2.17
CA TYR A 168 3.62 4.60 3.50
C TYR A 168 3.42 3.09 3.38
N ILE A 169 3.80 2.36 4.41
CA ILE A 169 3.60 0.93 4.45
C ILE A 169 2.13 0.65 4.78
N VAL A 170 1.49 -0.18 3.97
CA VAL A 170 0.08 -0.54 4.12
C VAL A 170 -0.07 -2.04 4.18
N ASN A 171 -1.14 -2.50 4.81
CA ASN A 171 -1.59 -3.87 4.69
C ASN A 171 -2.12 -4.09 3.27
N TRP A 172 -1.49 -4.98 2.51
CA TRP A 172 -1.86 -5.29 1.14
C TRP A 172 -2.38 -6.71 1.03
N SER A 173 -3.51 -6.87 0.34
CA SER A 173 -4.04 -8.18 -0.06
C SER A 173 -3.48 -8.53 -1.44
N PRO A 174 -2.62 -9.58 -1.56
CA PRO A 174 -2.12 -10.01 -2.86
C PRO A 174 -3.22 -10.62 -3.74
N SER A 175 -4.21 -11.29 -3.16
CA SER A 175 -5.30 -11.91 -3.92
C SER A 175 -6.27 -10.87 -4.47
N LEU A 176 -6.67 -9.89 -3.64
CA LEU A 176 -7.63 -8.86 -4.03
C LEU A 176 -6.98 -7.66 -4.72
N GLN A 177 -5.64 -7.60 -4.75
CA GLN A 177 -4.87 -6.50 -5.36
C GLN A 177 -5.24 -5.12 -4.80
N THR A 178 -5.49 -5.05 -3.49
CA THR A 178 -5.90 -3.81 -2.81
C THR A 178 -5.22 -3.65 -1.46
N ALA A 179 -5.13 -2.40 -1.01
CA ALA A 179 -4.80 -2.10 0.37
C ALA A 179 -6.04 -2.36 1.25
N VAL A 180 -5.82 -2.87 2.45
CA VAL A 180 -6.86 -3.12 3.47
C VAL A 180 -6.55 -2.31 4.72
N SER A 181 -7.59 -1.88 5.44
CA SER A 181 -7.41 -1.17 6.72
C SER A 181 -6.98 -2.12 7.83
N ASP A 182 -6.42 -1.59 8.93
CA ASP A 182 -6.04 -2.40 10.09
C ASP A 182 -7.24 -3.16 10.70
N LEU A 183 -8.46 -2.61 10.56
CA LEU A 183 -9.70 -3.24 11.04
C LEU A 183 -10.16 -4.41 10.17
N GLU A 184 -9.68 -4.51 8.93
CA GLU A 184 -9.98 -5.59 7.99
C GLU A 184 -8.96 -6.74 8.05
N VAL A 185 -7.97 -6.63 8.96
CA VAL A 185 -6.96 -7.66 9.19
C VAL A 185 -7.30 -8.46 10.43
N GLU A 186 -7.50 -9.76 10.25
CA GLU A 186 -7.68 -10.73 11.32
C GLU A 186 -6.37 -11.48 11.58
N TYR A 187 -6.13 -11.89 12.82
CA TYR A 187 -4.91 -12.61 13.17
C TYR A 187 -5.22 -14.05 13.54
N SER A 188 -4.56 -14.99 12.86
CA SER A 188 -4.60 -16.41 13.17
C SER A 188 -3.29 -16.87 13.82
N GLU A 189 -3.37 -17.77 14.81
CA GLU A 189 -2.21 -18.49 15.30
C GLU A 189 -1.95 -19.72 14.43
N GLU A 190 -0.76 -19.79 13.85
CA GLU A 190 -0.37 -20.86 12.93
C GLU A 190 1.01 -21.42 13.27
N SER A 191 1.17 -22.74 13.15
CA SER A 191 2.47 -23.39 13.30
C SER A 191 3.38 -23.05 12.12
N GLY A 192 4.51 -22.40 12.41
CA GLY A 192 5.53 -22.07 11.43
C GLY A 192 6.93 -22.44 11.92
N TYR A 193 7.94 -21.76 11.38
CA TYR A 193 9.34 -21.98 11.72
C TYR A 193 10.06 -20.67 11.97
N LEU A 194 10.99 -20.69 12.92
CA LEU A 194 12.01 -19.67 13.10
C LEU A 194 13.31 -20.17 12.47
N TYR A 195 13.80 -19.42 11.48
CA TYR A 195 14.98 -19.75 10.67
C TYR A 195 16.20 -18.99 11.19
N TYR A 196 17.32 -19.68 11.30
CA TYR A 196 18.59 -19.12 11.75
C TYR A 196 19.59 -19.10 10.58
N ILE A 197 19.97 -17.89 10.14
CA ILE A 197 20.75 -17.66 8.93
C ILE A 197 22.02 -16.88 9.25
N LYS A 198 23.16 -17.34 8.74
CA LYS A 198 24.46 -16.67 8.90
C LYS A 198 24.65 -15.53 7.91
N TYR A 199 25.02 -14.36 8.42
CA TYR A 199 25.45 -13.18 7.69
C TYR A 199 26.95 -13.01 7.90
N ARG A 200 27.73 -12.95 6.82
CA ARG A 200 29.18 -12.76 6.94
C ARG A 200 29.48 -11.31 7.30
N VAL A 201 30.42 -11.06 8.21
CA VAL A 201 30.90 -9.70 8.49
C VAL A 201 31.95 -9.31 7.44
N ALA A 202 31.76 -8.18 6.77
CA ALA A 202 32.65 -7.72 5.72
C ALA A 202 34.07 -7.47 6.26
N GLY A 203 35.08 -7.92 5.50
CA GLY A 203 36.49 -7.83 5.90
C GLY A 203 36.91 -8.79 7.02
N ARG A 204 36.02 -9.70 7.47
CA ARG A 204 36.30 -10.68 8.53
C ARG A 204 35.88 -12.09 8.11
N SER A 205 36.33 -13.08 8.88
CA SER A 205 35.89 -14.48 8.80
C SER A 205 34.64 -14.76 9.65
N ASP A 206 34.22 -13.80 10.46
CA ASP A 206 33.14 -13.96 11.43
C ASP A 206 31.76 -13.97 10.76
N TYR A 207 30.83 -14.65 11.40
CA TYR A 207 29.41 -14.70 11.01
C TYR A 207 28.53 -14.20 12.15
N LEU A 208 27.48 -13.49 11.78
CA LEU A 208 26.36 -13.13 12.63
C LEU A 208 25.16 -13.99 12.28
N THR A 209 24.59 -14.69 13.25
CA THR A 209 23.39 -15.50 13.02
C THR A 209 22.15 -14.65 13.29
N VAL A 210 21.28 -14.50 12.29
CA VAL A 210 20.01 -13.80 12.38
C VAL A 210 18.88 -14.81 12.53
N ALA A 211 17.94 -14.55 13.44
CA ALA A 211 16.71 -15.32 13.58
C ALA A 211 15.55 -14.60 12.85
N THR A 212 14.81 -15.31 11.99
CA THR A 212 13.66 -14.72 11.29
C THR A 212 12.60 -15.76 10.92
N THR A 213 11.34 -15.36 10.89
CA THR A 213 10.21 -16.18 10.44
C THR A 213 9.95 -16.04 8.93
N ARG A 214 10.57 -15.04 8.28
CA ARG A 214 10.35 -14.67 6.87
C ARG A 214 11.67 -14.57 6.11
N PRO A 215 12.36 -15.70 5.86
CA PRO A 215 13.68 -15.67 5.22
C PRO A 215 13.63 -15.08 3.81
N GLU A 216 12.53 -15.23 3.07
CA GLU A 216 12.35 -14.65 1.73
C GLU A 216 12.43 -13.12 1.70
N THR A 217 12.24 -12.45 2.84
CA THR A 217 12.38 -10.98 2.94
C THR A 217 13.83 -10.52 3.09
N LEU A 218 14.81 -11.43 3.22
CA LEU A 218 16.23 -11.08 3.38
C LEU A 218 16.77 -10.25 2.22
N PHE A 219 16.23 -10.44 1.02
CA PHE A 219 16.60 -9.66 -0.17
C PHE A 219 16.29 -8.17 0.02
N GLY A 220 15.37 -7.84 0.92
CA GLY A 220 14.95 -6.48 1.28
C GLY A 220 15.71 -5.89 2.45
N ASP A 221 16.65 -6.62 3.05
CA ASP A 221 17.37 -6.17 4.25
C ASP A 221 18.20 -4.93 3.94
N VAL A 222 18.14 -3.90 4.78
CA VAL A 222 18.96 -2.69 4.60
C VAL A 222 19.88 -2.42 5.77
N ALA A 223 19.71 -3.15 6.87
CA ALA A 223 20.59 -3.13 8.03
C ALA A 223 20.40 -4.42 8.85
N LEU A 224 21.37 -4.73 9.70
CA LEU A 224 21.17 -5.60 10.85
C LEU A 224 21.18 -4.74 12.11
N ALA A 225 20.23 -4.95 13.01
CA ALA A 225 20.16 -4.24 14.27
C ALA A 225 20.51 -5.17 15.44
N VAL A 226 21.30 -4.64 16.37
CA VAL A 226 21.64 -5.29 17.64
C VAL A 226 21.31 -4.35 18.80
N HIS A 227 21.01 -4.90 19.96
CA HIS A 227 20.74 -4.08 21.12
C HIS A 227 22.03 -3.40 21.63
N PRO A 228 22.05 -2.09 21.96
CA PRO A 228 23.27 -1.37 22.36
C PRO A 228 23.90 -1.88 23.66
N LYS A 229 23.11 -2.52 24.53
CA LYS A 229 23.59 -3.16 25.77
C LYS A 229 23.87 -4.67 25.61
N ASP A 230 23.91 -5.18 24.37
CA ASP A 230 24.32 -6.55 24.12
C ASP A 230 25.83 -6.63 23.88
N GLU A 231 26.56 -6.99 24.93
CA GLU A 231 28.03 -7.08 24.91
C GLU A 231 28.52 -8.10 23.87
N ARG A 232 27.72 -9.13 23.55
CA ARG A 232 28.06 -10.15 22.53
C ARG A 232 28.31 -9.55 21.15
N TYR A 233 27.61 -8.45 20.82
CA TYR A 233 27.63 -7.86 19.48
C TYR A 233 28.15 -6.43 19.41
N SER A 234 28.54 -5.85 20.56
CA SER A 234 28.99 -4.46 20.64
C SER A 234 30.16 -4.14 19.68
N MET A 235 31.05 -5.11 19.43
CA MET A 235 32.19 -4.94 18.51
C MET A 235 31.81 -4.88 17.02
N TYR A 236 30.59 -5.29 16.65
CA TYR A 236 30.13 -5.30 15.27
C TYR A 236 29.35 -4.03 14.89
N ILE A 237 28.97 -3.19 15.86
CA ILE A 237 28.27 -1.93 15.62
C ILE A 237 29.15 -1.03 14.73
N GLY A 238 28.57 -0.49 13.65
CA GLY A 238 29.27 0.32 12.65
C GLY A 238 30.07 -0.49 11.62
N LYS A 239 30.08 -1.82 11.70
CA LYS A 239 30.62 -2.69 10.65
C LYS A 239 29.55 -2.97 9.59
N MET A 240 29.95 -3.63 8.51
CA MET A 240 29.05 -4.07 7.44
C MET A 240 28.86 -5.58 7.49
N ALA A 241 27.63 -6.04 7.32
CA ALA A 241 27.28 -7.42 7.07
C ALA A 241 27.01 -7.64 5.57
N ILE A 242 27.31 -8.85 5.08
CA ILE A 242 27.03 -9.27 3.72
C ILE A 242 25.74 -10.09 3.75
N VAL A 243 24.74 -9.65 2.99
CA VAL A 243 23.44 -10.32 2.92
C VAL A 243 23.60 -11.62 2.11
N PRO A 244 23.20 -12.78 2.64
CA PRO A 244 23.27 -14.07 1.94
C PRO A 244 22.55 -14.03 0.59
N GLN A 245 23.04 -14.80 -0.39
CA GLN A 245 22.38 -14.97 -1.69
C GLN A 245 22.10 -13.66 -2.48
N THR A 246 22.82 -12.56 -2.22
CA THR A 246 22.60 -11.25 -2.87
C THR A 246 23.80 -10.71 -3.65
N PHE A 247 24.61 -11.57 -4.28
CA PHE A 247 25.82 -11.17 -5.02
C PHE A 247 26.77 -10.24 -4.21
N GLY A 248 26.79 -10.40 -2.87
CA GLY A 248 27.67 -9.62 -2.00
C GLY A 248 27.11 -8.26 -1.58
N ARG A 249 25.79 -8.06 -1.50
CA ARG A 249 25.20 -6.80 -0.99
C ARG A 249 25.60 -6.56 0.47
N HIS A 250 26.09 -5.35 0.74
CA HIS A 250 26.53 -4.95 2.08
C HIS A 250 25.46 -4.12 2.76
N VAL A 251 25.22 -4.38 4.05
CA VAL A 251 24.30 -3.62 4.91
C VAL A 251 24.99 -3.24 6.23
N PRO A 252 24.76 -2.04 6.77
CA PRO A 252 25.33 -1.63 8.05
C PRO A 252 24.77 -2.45 9.21
N ILE A 253 25.60 -2.67 10.22
CA ILE A 253 25.21 -3.21 11.52
C ILE A 253 25.00 -2.02 12.46
N ILE A 254 23.76 -1.77 12.85
CA ILE A 254 23.33 -0.63 13.65
C ILE A 254 22.95 -1.08 15.07
N SER A 255 22.94 -0.12 16.00
CA SER A 255 22.41 -0.35 17.33
C SER A 255 20.99 0.21 17.45
N ASP A 256 20.04 -0.58 17.92
CA ASP A 256 18.71 -0.09 18.27
C ASP A 256 18.18 -0.75 19.56
N LYS A 257 17.53 0.06 20.42
CA LYS A 257 17.00 -0.40 21.71
C LYS A 257 15.73 -1.24 21.60
N HIS A 258 15.09 -1.25 20.43
CA HIS A 258 13.90 -2.06 20.13
C HIS A 258 14.25 -3.54 19.93
N VAL A 259 15.52 -3.85 19.65
CA VAL A 259 15.97 -5.23 19.48
C VAL A 259 15.90 -5.97 20.81
N ASP A 260 15.11 -7.05 20.85
CA ASP A 260 15.10 -7.98 21.97
C ASP A 260 16.38 -8.83 21.97
N ARG A 261 17.07 -8.88 23.11
CA ARG A 261 18.33 -9.60 23.31
C ARG A 261 18.13 -11.10 23.49
N GLU A 262 16.97 -11.49 24.01
CA GLU A 262 16.63 -12.85 24.38
C GLU A 262 15.91 -13.58 23.24
N PHE A 263 15.21 -12.84 22.37
CA PHE A 263 14.55 -13.43 21.21
C PHE A 263 15.56 -13.89 20.14
N GLY A 264 15.49 -15.17 19.78
CA GLY A 264 16.34 -15.79 18.77
C GLY A 264 17.82 -15.67 19.11
N THR A 265 18.55 -14.83 18.39
CA THR A 265 19.99 -14.59 18.60
C THR A 265 20.30 -13.22 19.19
N GLY A 266 19.32 -12.33 19.35
CA GLY A 266 19.54 -10.92 19.68
C GLY A 266 19.98 -10.04 18.49
N ILE A 267 19.89 -10.56 17.26
CA ILE A 267 20.16 -9.82 16.02
C ILE A 267 18.89 -9.81 15.16
N LEU A 268 18.41 -8.61 14.87
CA LEU A 268 17.23 -8.38 14.03
C LEU A 268 17.67 -7.94 12.63
N LYS A 269 17.17 -8.59 11.57
CA LYS A 269 17.27 -8.04 10.22
C LYS A 269 16.24 -6.94 10.01
N ILE A 270 16.64 -5.85 9.36
CA ILE A 270 15.76 -4.71 9.09
C ILE A 270 15.37 -4.73 7.62
N SER A 271 14.10 -5.03 7.31
CA SER A 271 13.54 -5.12 5.94
C SER A 271 12.37 -4.14 5.76
N PRO A 272 12.62 -2.83 5.59
CA PRO A 272 11.60 -1.78 5.68
C PRO A 272 10.47 -1.88 4.68
N GLY A 273 10.67 -2.61 3.57
CA GLY A 273 9.62 -2.85 2.59
C GLY A 273 8.53 -3.81 3.04
N HIS A 274 8.75 -4.58 4.12
CA HIS A 274 7.97 -5.78 4.46
C HIS A 274 7.62 -5.93 5.94
N ASP A 275 7.95 -4.94 6.77
CA ASP A 275 7.60 -4.90 8.19
C ASP A 275 7.38 -3.45 8.66
N HIS A 276 6.36 -3.22 9.49
CA HIS A 276 5.96 -1.89 9.95
C HIS A 276 6.98 -1.26 10.91
N ASN A 277 7.57 -2.05 11.82
CA ASN A 277 8.56 -1.54 12.77
C ASN A 277 9.87 -1.22 12.06
N ASP A 278 10.31 -2.10 11.15
CA ASP A 278 11.48 -1.87 10.31
C ASP A 278 11.30 -0.63 9.43
N TYR A 279 10.10 -0.43 8.88
CA TYR A 279 9.74 0.74 8.11
C TYR A 279 9.91 2.04 8.91
N LEU A 280 9.34 2.10 10.12
CA LEU A 280 9.44 3.26 10.99
C LEU A 280 10.88 3.54 11.41
N LEU A 281 11.64 2.49 11.74
CA LEU A 281 13.05 2.60 12.08
C LEU A 281 13.87 3.15 10.91
N ALA A 282 13.67 2.60 9.72
CA ALA A 282 14.35 3.06 8.51
C ALA A 282 14.06 4.52 8.20
N ARG A 283 12.79 4.95 8.34
CA ARG A 283 12.43 6.36 8.18
C ARG A 283 13.14 7.25 9.19
N LYS A 284 13.20 6.83 10.46
CA LYS A 284 13.85 7.59 11.53
C LYS A 284 15.35 7.76 11.29
N LEU A 285 16.01 6.71 10.77
CA LEU A 285 17.46 6.70 10.54
C LEU A 285 17.87 7.13 9.13
N GLY A 286 16.91 7.37 8.23
CA GLY A 286 17.19 7.67 6.83
C GLY A 286 17.73 6.48 6.03
N LEU A 287 17.42 5.24 6.45
CA LEU A 287 17.78 4.04 5.70
C LEU A 287 16.93 3.91 4.43
N PRO A 288 17.48 3.32 3.36
CA PRO A 288 16.71 3.08 2.15
C PRO A 288 15.54 2.13 2.42
N ILE A 289 14.46 2.30 1.68
CA ILE A 289 13.30 1.39 1.73
C ILE A 289 13.36 0.54 0.47
N LEU A 290 13.60 -0.76 0.64
CA LEU A 290 13.75 -1.70 -0.46
C LEU A 290 12.57 -2.67 -0.48
N ASN A 291 11.72 -2.54 -1.50
CA ASN A 291 10.63 -3.49 -1.74
C ASN A 291 11.13 -4.67 -2.59
N VAL A 292 10.79 -5.90 -2.20
CA VAL A 292 11.20 -7.14 -2.88
C VAL A 292 10.03 -7.94 -3.43
N MET A 293 8.80 -7.49 -3.19
CA MET A 293 7.59 -8.18 -3.65
C MET A 293 6.83 -7.32 -4.66
N ASN A 294 6.26 -7.97 -5.65
CA ASN A 294 5.23 -7.43 -6.52
C ASN A 294 3.89 -7.42 -5.78
N LYS A 295 2.89 -6.74 -6.35
CA LYS A 295 1.54 -6.66 -5.77
C LYS A 295 0.81 -8.00 -5.71
N ASP A 296 1.22 -8.99 -6.50
CA ASP A 296 0.68 -10.37 -6.49
C ASP A 296 1.36 -11.29 -5.47
N GLY A 297 2.34 -10.78 -4.70
CA GLY A 297 3.09 -11.57 -3.73
C GLY A 297 4.25 -12.38 -4.33
N THR A 298 4.51 -12.25 -5.62
CA THR A 298 5.74 -12.79 -6.24
C THR A 298 6.94 -11.90 -5.95
N LEU A 299 8.15 -12.47 -5.93
CA LEU A 299 9.36 -11.68 -5.76
C LEU A 299 9.70 -10.91 -7.05
N ASN A 300 10.20 -9.68 -6.88
CA ASN A 300 10.63 -8.82 -7.98
C ASN A 300 12.14 -8.96 -8.29
N THR A 301 12.64 -8.12 -9.19
CA THR A 301 14.04 -8.18 -9.67
C THR A 301 15.09 -7.96 -8.58
N VAL A 302 14.73 -7.35 -7.44
CA VAL A 302 15.64 -7.17 -6.29
C VAL A 302 16.07 -8.52 -5.71
N ALA A 303 15.21 -9.54 -5.79
CA ALA A 303 15.53 -10.88 -5.33
C ALA A 303 16.42 -11.67 -6.32
N GLY A 304 16.83 -11.05 -7.44
CA GLY A 304 17.75 -11.67 -8.40
C GLY A 304 17.20 -12.98 -8.98
N LEU A 305 17.90 -14.09 -8.73
CA LEU A 305 17.55 -15.42 -9.23
C LEU A 305 16.21 -15.98 -8.70
N TYR A 306 15.64 -15.31 -7.70
CA TYR A 306 14.34 -15.66 -7.11
C TYR A 306 13.19 -14.84 -7.69
N SER A 307 13.48 -13.88 -8.58
CA SER A 307 12.47 -13.06 -9.24
C SER A 307 11.44 -13.93 -9.96
N GLY A 308 10.16 -13.61 -9.79
CA GLY A 308 9.02 -14.30 -10.39
C GLY A 308 8.48 -15.49 -9.58
N LEU A 309 9.16 -15.93 -8.51
CA LEU A 309 8.65 -16.98 -7.63
C LEU A 309 7.64 -16.40 -6.64
N ASP A 310 6.60 -17.17 -6.30
CA ASP A 310 5.75 -16.85 -5.15
C ASP A 310 6.60 -16.87 -3.86
N ARG A 311 6.30 -15.97 -2.92
CA ARG A 311 7.03 -15.81 -1.66
C ARG A 311 7.17 -17.09 -0.85
N PHE A 312 6.18 -17.98 -0.84
CA PHE A 312 6.24 -19.24 -0.10
C PHE A 312 7.10 -20.28 -0.82
N GLU A 313 7.12 -20.27 -2.15
CA GLU A 313 8.03 -21.09 -2.96
C GLU A 313 9.47 -20.60 -2.84
N ALA A 314 9.67 -19.28 -2.95
CA ALA A 314 10.96 -18.63 -2.75
C ALA A 314 11.55 -18.94 -1.38
N ARG A 315 10.73 -18.93 -0.31
CA ARG A 315 11.12 -19.34 1.05
C ARG A 315 11.71 -20.75 1.07
N LYS A 316 11.04 -21.72 0.44
CA LYS A 316 11.48 -23.12 0.42
C LYS A 316 12.80 -23.28 -0.36
N LYS A 317 12.87 -22.68 -1.55
CA LYS A 317 14.04 -22.72 -2.42
C LYS A 317 15.25 -22.07 -1.73
N LEU A 318 15.05 -20.89 -1.17
CA LEU A 318 16.08 -20.14 -0.47
C LEU A 318 16.65 -20.92 0.71
N TRP A 319 15.78 -21.55 1.50
CA TRP A 319 16.25 -22.36 2.63
C TRP A 319 17.13 -23.52 2.18
N ALA A 320 16.73 -24.25 1.13
CA ALA A 320 17.54 -25.34 0.58
C ALA A 320 18.92 -24.85 0.11
N GLU A 321 18.99 -23.74 -0.61
CA GLU A 321 20.27 -23.16 -1.05
C GLU A 321 21.14 -22.66 0.13
N LEU A 322 20.51 -22.14 1.19
CA LEU A 322 21.23 -21.77 2.41
C LEU A 322 21.80 -22.99 3.15
N GLU A 323 21.11 -24.14 3.12
CA GLU A 323 21.61 -25.41 3.64
C GLU A 323 22.80 -25.91 2.82
N GLU A 324 22.70 -25.90 1.48
CA GLU A 324 23.79 -26.30 0.58
C GLU A 324 25.05 -25.44 0.73
N THR A 325 24.87 -24.13 0.97
CA THR A 325 25.98 -23.19 1.16
C THR A 325 26.51 -23.14 2.59
N GLY A 326 25.92 -23.90 3.54
CA GLY A 326 26.33 -23.91 4.96
C GLY A 326 26.03 -22.62 5.73
N LEU A 327 25.18 -21.76 5.17
CA LEU A 327 24.73 -20.50 5.77
C LEU A 327 23.46 -20.68 6.62
N ALA A 328 22.71 -21.76 6.41
CA ALA A 328 21.65 -22.19 7.33
C ALA A 328 22.27 -22.80 8.60
N VAL A 329 21.82 -22.35 9.78
CA VAL A 329 22.23 -22.91 11.08
C VAL A 329 21.25 -23.97 11.54
N LYS A 330 19.98 -23.59 11.66
CA LYS A 330 18.87 -24.45 12.08
C LYS A 330 17.54 -23.81 11.72
N LYS A 331 16.48 -24.60 11.68
CA LYS A 331 15.08 -24.15 11.72
C LYS A 331 14.39 -24.84 12.88
N GLU A 332 13.59 -24.12 13.65
CA GLU A 332 12.85 -24.68 14.79
C GLU A 332 11.36 -24.33 14.70
N PRO A 333 10.46 -25.21 15.15
CA PRO A 333 9.03 -24.90 15.19
C PRO A 333 8.77 -23.65 16.03
N HIS A 334 7.92 -22.75 15.52
CA HIS A 334 7.55 -21.51 16.21
C HIS A 334 6.12 -21.13 15.86
N ASN A 335 5.33 -20.74 16.87
CA ASN A 335 3.97 -20.27 16.66
C ASN A 335 3.99 -18.85 16.11
N LEU A 336 3.37 -18.65 14.95
CA LEU A 336 3.29 -17.38 14.25
C LEU A 336 1.91 -16.77 14.43
N ARG A 337 1.89 -15.45 14.66
CA ARG A 337 0.68 -14.65 14.56
C ARG A 337 0.59 -14.09 13.14
N VAL A 338 -0.19 -14.74 12.28
CA VAL A 338 -0.26 -14.45 10.85
C VAL A 338 -1.41 -13.48 10.57
N PRO A 339 -1.17 -12.33 9.90
CA PRO A 339 -2.24 -11.44 9.49
C PRO A 339 -2.94 -11.98 8.25
N ARG A 340 -4.27 -12.08 8.28
CA ARG A 340 -5.12 -12.54 7.18
C ARG A 340 -6.20 -11.51 6.85
N SER A 341 -6.55 -11.48 5.57
CA SER A 341 -7.66 -10.70 5.05
C SER A 341 -8.97 -11.23 5.61
N GLN A 342 -9.80 -10.37 6.21
CA GLN A 342 -11.14 -10.75 6.68
C GLN A 342 -12.02 -11.32 5.55
N HIS A 343 -11.86 -10.81 4.32
CA HIS A 343 -12.72 -11.17 3.21
C HIS A 343 -12.19 -12.36 2.41
N GLY A 344 -10.92 -12.33 2.02
CA GLY A 344 -10.33 -13.35 1.15
C GLY A 344 -9.59 -14.45 1.90
N GLY A 345 -9.30 -14.26 3.19
CA GLY A 345 -8.58 -15.22 4.03
C GLY A 345 -7.09 -15.38 3.69
N GLU A 346 -6.57 -14.73 2.64
CA GLU A 346 -5.15 -14.76 2.31
C GLU A 346 -4.28 -14.04 3.34
N VAL A 347 -3.00 -14.42 3.39
CA VAL A 347 -2.00 -13.73 4.20
C VAL A 347 -1.77 -12.32 3.65
N ILE A 348 -1.91 -11.33 4.53
CA ILE A 348 -1.67 -9.92 4.24
C ILE A 348 -0.17 -9.64 4.18
N GLU A 349 0.24 -8.87 3.18
CA GLU A 349 1.61 -8.44 2.98
C GLU A 349 1.76 -6.96 3.33
N PRO A 350 2.70 -6.58 4.20
CA PRO A 350 3.08 -5.18 4.33
C PRO A 350 3.73 -4.72 3.02
N LEU A 351 3.19 -3.67 2.41
CA LEU A 351 3.67 -3.14 1.13
C LEU A 351 3.78 -1.63 1.20
N VAL A 352 4.91 -1.10 0.72
CA VAL A 352 5.10 0.35 0.61
C VAL A 352 4.39 0.87 -0.63
N SER A 353 3.31 1.62 -0.44
CA SER A 353 2.46 2.13 -1.52
C SER A 353 2.09 3.61 -1.31
N LYS A 354 1.63 4.25 -2.38
CA LYS A 354 1.05 5.60 -2.34
C LYS A 354 -0.46 5.45 -2.11
N GLN A 355 -0.92 5.82 -0.93
CA GLN A 355 -2.33 5.78 -0.57
C GLN A 355 -2.81 7.12 0.00
N TRP A 356 -4.14 7.26 0.07
CA TRP A 356 -4.82 8.35 0.75
C TRP A 356 -5.05 7.96 2.22
N PHE A 357 -4.80 8.90 3.12
CA PHE A 357 -4.96 8.72 4.56
C PHE A 357 -5.80 9.84 5.15
N VAL A 358 -6.54 9.53 6.20
CA VAL A 358 -7.28 10.48 7.01
C VAL A 358 -6.51 10.69 8.32
N ARG A 359 -6.27 11.94 8.72
CA ARG A 359 -5.71 12.30 10.04
C ARG A 359 -6.77 12.04 11.11
N MET A 360 -6.65 10.91 11.78
CA MET A 360 -7.65 10.49 12.77
C MET A 360 -7.51 11.19 14.12
N ASP A 361 -6.33 11.66 14.52
CA ASP A 361 -6.09 12.20 15.88
C ASP A 361 -7.12 13.28 16.28
N THR A 362 -7.31 14.28 15.41
CA THR A 362 -8.22 15.42 15.68
C THR A 362 -9.71 15.05 15.56
N LEU A 363 -10.03 14.03 14.76
CA LEU A 363 -11.40 13.55 14.59
C LEU A 363 -11.81 12.64 15.75
N ALA A 364 -10.90 11.77 16.16
CA ALA A 364 -11.08 10.84 17.27
C ALA A 364 -11.29 11.61 18.59
N GLU A 365 -10.51 12.67 18.85
CA GLU A 365 -10.68 13.48 20.07
C GLU A 365 -12.09 14.07 20.18
N LYS A 366 -12.62 14.62 19.09
CA LYS A 366 -14.00 15.17 19.07
C LYS A 366 -15.05 14.09 19.28
N ALA A 367 -14.88 12.95 18.64
CA ALA A 367 -15.79 11.81 18.78
C ALA A 367 -15.78 11.28 20.22
N LEU A 368 -14.60 11.14 20.84
CA LEU A 368 -14.45 10.71 22.23
C LEU A 368 -15.16 11.68 23.19
N GLN A 369 -14.97 12.99 23.01
CA GLN A 369 -15.64 14.00 23.85
C GLN A 369 -17.16 13.94 23.74
N ALA A 370 -17.72 13.70 22.54
CA ALA A 370 -19.16 13.56 22.34
C ALA A 370 -19.70 12.32 23.10
N VAL A 371 -19.01 11.19 22.98
CA VAL A 371 -19.34 9.94 23.68
C VAL A 371 -19.26 10.13 25.20
N GLU A 372 -18.21 10.78 25.72
CA GLU A 372 -18.05 11.05 27.16
C GLU A 372 -19.15 11.96 27.71
N LYS A 373 -19.64 12.90 26.91
CA LYS A 373 -20.75 13.80 27.27
C LYS A 373 -22.13 13.16 27.09
N GLY A 374 -22.20 11.96 26.51
CA GLY A 374 -23.47 11.30 26.17
C GLY A 374 -24.23 11.99 25.02
N GLU A 375 -23.52 12.75 24.19
CA GLU A 375 -24.07 13.36 22.97
C GLU A 375 -24.07 12.29 21.87
N ASN A 376 -25.22 11.63 21.67
CA ASN A 376 -25.45 10.65 20.59
C ASN A 376 -26.05 11.28 19.35
#